data_AF-A0A3P7H572-F1
#
_entry.id   AF-A0A3P7H572-F1
#
_cell.length_a   1.000
_cell.length_b   1.000
_cell.length_c   1.000
_cell.angle_alpha   90.00
_cell.angle_beta   90.00
_cell.angle_gamma   90.00
#
_symmetry.space_group_name_H-M   'P 1'
#
loop_
_entity.id
_entity.type
_entity.pdbx_description
1 polymer ?
#
loop_
_entity_poly.entity_id
_entity_poly.type
_entity_poly.pdbx_seq_one_letter_code
_entity_poly.pdbx_strand_id
1 'polypeptide(L)'
;MGLGERSSKGDIQALTMPVITNLLVALFQGQRHLPSRQSALCMLLKDSLGNVRSKASLLFTSFSDHATETENIVQMMSKIQRAARPRKSNRVSVR
;
A
#
# COMPACT_ATOMS: atom_id res chain seq x y z
N MET A 1 18.12 32.78 16.26
CA MET A 1 16.76 32.23 16.13
C MET A 1 16.88 30.72 16.19
N GLY A 2 16.07 30.09 17.05
CA GLY A 2 16.37 28.81 17.70
C GLY A 2 16.41 27.58 16.79
N LEU A 3 17.38 26.72 17.12
CA LEU A 3 17.56 25.34 16.69
C LEU A 3 16.27 24.54 16.92
N GLY A 4 15.67 24.11 15.81
CA GLY A 4 14.51 23.23 15.77
C GLY A 4 14.80 21.97 14.96
N GLU A 5 16.05 21.51 14.91
CA GLU A 5 16.41 20.18 14.45
C GLU A 5 15.90 19.16 15.47
N ARG A 6 14.59 18.91 15.43
CA ARG A 6 14.02 17.71 16.04
C ARG A 6 14.47 16.53 15.21
N SER A 7 15.69 16.09 15.46
CA SER A 7 16.13 14.74 15.21
C SER A 7 15.13 13.81 15.90
N SER A 8 14.20 13.27 15.12
CA SER A 8 13.40 12.11 15.54
C SER A 8 14.39 10.95 15.65
N LYS A 9 14.91 10.76 16.87
CA LYS A 9 15.68 9.58 17.23
C LYS A 9 14.77 8.36 17.05
N GLY A 10 14.97 7.62 15.97
CA GLY A 10 14.43 6.26 15.81
C GLY A 10 13.18 6.13 14.96
N ASP A 11 13.19 6.64 13.73
CA ASP A 11 12.20 6.19 12.74
C ASP A 11 12.57 4.78 12.21
N ILE A 12 12.47 3.78 13.09
CA ILE A 12 12.64 2.35 12.75
C ILE A 12 11.48 1.86 11.86
N GLN A 13 10.56 2.74 11.47
CA GLN A 13 9.40 2.43 10.67
C GLN A 13 9.14 3.48 9.58
N ALA A 14 10.19 3.99 8.93
CA ALA A 14 10.00 4.91 7.81
C ALA A 14 9.30 4.13 6.69
N LEU A 15 7.99 4.33 6.57
CA LEU A 15 7.17 3.69 5.55
C LEU A 15 7.46 4.38 4.22
N THR A 16 8.49 3.90 3.54
CA THR A 16 8.83 4.36 2.19
C THR A 16 7.73 3.95 1.20
N MET A 17 7.59 4.69 0.10
CA MET A 17 6.59 4.39 -0.94
C MET A 17 6.67 2.92 -1.46
N PRO A 18 7.86 2.31 -1.64
CA PRO A 18 7.97 0.90 -1.97
C PRO A 18 7.42 -0.04 -0.89
N VAL A 19 7.65 0.25 0.39
CA VAL A 19 7.13 -0.54 1.52
C VAL A 19 5.61 -0.46 1.57
N ILE A 20 5.04 0.75 1.41
CA ILE A 20 3.58 0.96 1.34
C ILE A 20 2.99 0.18 0.16
N THR A 21 3.64 0.22 -1.01
CA THR A 21 3.21 -0.53 -2.19
C THR A 21 3.16 -2.03 -1.94
N ASN A 22 4.22 -2.59 -1.34
CA ASN A 22 4.28 -4.01 -1.02
C ASN A 22 3.23 -4.40 0.04
N LEU A 23 2.97 -3.52 1.00
CA LEU A 23 1.94 -3.70 2.00
C LEU A 23 0.53 -3.75 1.39
N LEU A 24 0.19 -2.79 0.52
CA LEU A 24 -1.07 -2.77 -0.22
C LEU A 24 -1.24 -4.03 -1.07
N VAL A 25 -0.19 -4.43 -1.79
CA VAL A 25 -0.19 -5.68 -2.58
C VAL A 25 -0.48 -6.90 -1.70
N ALA A 26 0.19 -7.02 -0.55
CA ALA A 26 -0.03 -8.13 0.39
C ALA A 26 -1.46 -8.13 0.97
N LEU A 27 -2.01 -6.96 1.27
CA LEU A 27 -3.38 -6.79 1.76
C LEU A 27 -4.42 -7.20 0.71
N PHE A 28 -4.31 -6.72 -0.53
CA PHE A 28 -5.23 -7.09 -1.61
C PHE A 28 -5.14 -8.58 -1.98
N GLN A 29 -3.97 -9.20 -1.81
CA GLN A 29 -3.80 -10.64 -1.98
C GLN A 29 -4.33 -11.48 -0.82
N GLY A 30 -4.75 -10.86 0.29
CA GLY A 30 -5.27 -11.54 1.47
C GLY A 30 -4.19 -12.21 2.32
N GLN A 31 -2.94 -11.73 2.29
CA GLN A 31 -1.88 -12.30 3.12
C GLN A 31 -2.16 -12.09 4.61
N ARG A 32 -1.99 -13.15 5.41
CA ARG A 32 -2.22 -13.13 6.87
C ARG A 32 -1.03 -12.53 7.64
N HIS A 33 0.17 -12.62 7.09
CA HIS A 33 1.41 -12.11 7.66
C HIS A 33 1.88 -10.90 6.85
N LEU A 34 2.11 -9.76 7.51
CA LEU A 34 2.49 -8.51 6.85
C LEU A 34 3.87 -8.06 7.35
N PRO A 35 4.78 -7.64 6.45
CA PRO A 35 6.15 -7.26 6.79
C PRO A 35 6.30 -5.99 7.65
N SER A 36 5.20 -5.30 8.00
CA SER A 36 5.23 -4.08 8.82
C SER A 36 4.06 -4.01 9.82
N ARG A 37 3.73 -5.16 10.42
CA ARG A 37 2.57 -5.34 11.31
C ARG A 37 2.52 -4.41 12.53
N GLN A 38 3.64 -3.77 12.88
CA GLN A 38 3.76 -2.88 14.02
C GLN A 38 3.46 -1.41 13.69
N SER A 39 3.32 -1.04 12.41
CA SER A 39 2.97 0.34 12.08
C SER A 39 1.48 0.58 12.23
N ALA A 40 1.11 1.71 12.85
CA ALA A 40 -0.30 2.09 13.02
C ALA A 40 -1.04 2.15 11.67
N LEU A 41 -0.35 2.61 10.61
CA LEU A 41 -0.87 2.65 9.25
C LEU A 41 -1.23 1.24 8.74
N CYS A 42 -0.37 0.23 8.95
CA CYS A 42 -0.65 -1.14 8.55
C CYS A 42 -1.92 -1.69 9.21
N MET A 43 -2.11 -1.43 10.51
CA MET A 43 -3.29 -1.90 11.24
C MET A 43 -4.57 -1.23 10.71
N LEU A 44 -4.55 0.08 10.50
CA LEU A 44 -5.69 0.84 9.96
C LEU A 44 -6.03 0.39 8.53
N LEU A 45 -5.02 0.23 7.66
CA LEU A 45 -5.24 -0.26 6.30
C LEU A 45 -5.78 -1.69 6.30
N LYS A 46 -5.28 -2.57 7.16
CA LYS A 46 -5.79 -3.94 7.27
C LYS A 46 -7.26 -3.97 7.68
N ASP A 47 -7.66 -3.13 8.63
CA ASP A 47 -9.06 -3.02 9.05
C ASP A 47 -9.93 -2.45 7.91
N SER A 48 -9.50 -1.35 7.30
CA SER A 48 -10.22 -0.69 6.21
C SER A 48 -10.33 -1.55 4.94
N LEU A 49 -9.30 -2.30 4.56
CA LEU A 49 -9.28 -3.13 3.33
C LEU A 49 -9.80 -4.55 3.57
N GLY A 50 -9.74 -5.05 4.82
CA GLY A 50 -10.27 -6.35 5.18
C GLY A 50 -11.79 -6.37 5.35
N ASN A 51 -12.42 -5.20 5.54
CA ASN A 51 -13.86 -5.09 5.65
C ASN A 51 -14.53 -5.20 4.26
N VAL A 52 -15.34 -6.24 4.06
CA VAL A 52 -16.06 -6.54 2.80
C VAL A 52 -16.98 -5.40 2.36
N ARG A 53 -17.40 -4.53 3.28
CA ARG A 53 -18.23 -3.35 2.97
C ARG A 53 -17.43 -2.15 2.48
N SER A 54 -16.12 -2.11 2.76
CA SER A 54 -15.26 -0.99 2.43
C SER A 54 -14.82 -1.08 0.96
N LYS A 55 -15.30 -0.13 0.15
CA LYS A 55 -14.81 0.05 -1.22
C LYS A 55 -13.60 0.96 -1.19
N ALA A 56 -12.40 0.38 -1.11
CA ALA A 56 -11.18 1.16 -1.17
C ALA A 56 -10.94 1.73 -2.58
N SER A 57 -10.67 3.03 -2.64
CA SER A 57 -10.18 3.71 -3.84
C SER A 57 -8.77 4.21 -3.59
N LEU A 58 -7.89 4.08 -4.57
CA LEU A 58 -6.50 4.53 -4.49
C LEU A 58 -6.24 5.52 -5.63
N LEU A 59 -5.73 6.69 -5.27
CA LEU A 59 -5.32 7.73 -6.20
C LEU A 59 -3.80 7.80 -6.24
N PHE A 60 -3.25 7.84 -7.44
CA PHE A 60 -1.82 7.95 -7.69
C PHE A 60 -1.56 9.27 -8.41
N THR A 61 -0.69 10.10 -7.84
CA THR A 61 -0.37 11.44 -8.35
C THR A 61 1.13 11.64 -8.28
N SER A 62 1.71 12.16 -9.37
CA SER A 62 3.09 12.65 -9.40
C SER A 62 3.07 14.17 -9.48
N PHE A 63 3.84 14.85 -8.63
CA PHE A 63 4.07 16.30 -8.69
C PHE A 63 5.48 16.64 -9.15
N SER A 64 6.25 15.61 -9.53
CA SER A 64 7.65 15.74 -9.92
C SER A 64 7.76 16.01 -11.41
N ASP A 65 8.65 16.93 -11.77
CA ASP A 65 9.04 17.17 -13.17
C ASP A 65 9.97 16.03 -13.67
N HIS A 66 10.47 15.20 -12.76
CA HIS A 66 11.33 14.07 -13.11
C HIS A 66 10.51 12.89 -13.66
N ALA A 67 10.77 12.55 -14.92
CA ALA A 67 10.13 11.42 -15.60
C ALA A 67 10.27 10.10 -14.82
N THR A 68 11.44 9.86 -14.22
CA THR A 68 11.76 8.62 -13.48
C THR A 68 10.87 8.41 -12.25
N GLU A 69 10.50 9.49 -11.56
CA GLU A 69 9.61 9.41 -10.39
C GLU A 69 8.17 9.10 -10.80
N THR A 70 7.73 9.70 -11.90
CA THR A 70 6.43 9.41 -12.51
C THR A 70 6.35 7.95 -12.96
N GLU A 71 7.40 7.42 -13.60
CA GLU A 71 7.49 6.00 -13.96
C GLU A 71 7.41 5.09 -12.73
N ASN A 72 8.10 5.44 -11.64
CA ASN A 72 8.04 4.68 -10.39
C ASN A 72 6.61 4.63 -9.83
N ILE A 73 5.88 5.75 -9.86
CA ILE A 73 4.47 5.80 -9.42
C ILE A 73 3.58 4.92 -10.31
N VAL A 74 3.75 4.97 -11.63
CA VAL A 74 3.01 4.12 -12.57
C VAL A 74 3.30 2.63 -12.33
N GLN A 75 4.55 2.27 -12.05
CA GLN A 75 4.93 0.89 -11.71
C GLN A 75 4.31 0.44 -10.38
N MET A 76 4.30 1.30 -9.36
CA MET A 76 3.66 1.03 -8.07
C MET A 76 2.14 0.82 -8.24
N MET A 77 1.48 1.72 -8.98
CA MET A 77 0.07 1.59 -9.35
C MET A 77 -0.21 0.26 -10.05
N SER A 78 0.60 -0.10 -11.06
CA SER A 78 0.44 -1.33 -11.82
C SER A 78 0.61 -2.59 -10.96
N LYS A 79 1.49 -2.57 -9.95
CA LYS A 79 1.64 -3.67 -9.00
C LYS A 79 0.40 -3.83 -8.13
N ILE A 80 -0.12 -2.73 -7.57
CA ILE A 80 -1.30 -2.74 -6.70
C ILE A 80 -2.55 -3.12 -7.49
N GLN A 81 -2.76 -2.54 -8.68
CA GLN A 81 -3.90 -2.84 -9.52
C GLN A 81 -3.96 -4.33 -9.89
N ARG A 82 -2.81 -4.97 -10.19
CA ARG A 82 -2.75 -6.41 -10.44
C ARG A 82 -3.12 -7.24 -9.21
N ALA A 83 -2.71 -6.80 -8.02
CA ALA A 83 -3.03 -7.47 -6.76
C ALA A 83 -4.51 -7.29 -6.37
N ALA A 84 -5.09 -6.11 -6.62
CA ALA A 84 -6.48 -5.76 -6.34
C ALA A 84 -7.47 -6.35 -7.34
N ARG A 85 -7.00 -6.88 -8.48
CA ARG A 85 -7.87 -7.57 -9.43
C ARG A 85 -8.55 -8.73 -8.70
N PRO A 86 -9.90 -8.80 -8.71
CA PRO A 86 -10.57 -9.98 -8.22
C PRO A 86 -10.03 -11.15 -9.03
N ARG A 87 -9.45 -12.15 -8.35
CA ARG A 87 -9.18 -13.42 -9.01
C ARG A 87 -10.52 -13.85 -9.61
N LYS A 88 -10.59 -13.99 -10.94
CA LYS A 88 -11.67 -14.74 -11.56
C LYS A 88 -11.61 -16.12 -10.90
N SER A 89 -12.40 -16.32 -9.85
CA SER A 89 -12.80 -17.65 -9.48
C SER A 89 -13.51 -18.14 -10.72
N ASN A 90 -12.90 -19.06 -11.46
CA ASN A 90 -13.69 -20.05 -12.16
C ASN A 90 -14.56 -20.71 -11.08
N ARG A 91 -15.71 -20.12 -10.77
CA ARG A 91 -16.85 -20.88 -10.28
C ARG A 91 -17.47 -21.51 -11.52
N VAL A 92 -16.73 -22.45 -12.10
CA VAL A 92 -17.39 -23.66 -12.59
C VAL A 92 -17.70 -24.43 -11.32
N SER A 93 -18.90 -24.24 -10.80
CA SER A 93 -19.54 -25.24 -9.94
C SER A 93 -20.97 -25.31 -10.41
N VAL A 94 -21.15 -26.09 -11.47
CA VAL A 94 -22.40 -26.78 -11.73
C VAL A 94 -22.79 -27.51 -10.45
N ARG A 95 -23.95 -27.16 -9.90
CA ARG A 95 -24.92 -28.07 -9.27
C ARG A 95 -26.12 -27.26 -8.79
#